data_AF-A0A973R775-F1
#
_entry.id   AF-A0A973R775-F1
#
_cell.length_a   1.000
_cell.length_b   1.000
_cell.length_c   1.000
_cell.angle_alpha   90.00
_cell.angle_beta   90.00
_cell.angle_gamma   90.00
#
_symmetry.space_group_name_H-M   'P 1'
#
loop_
_entity.id
_entity.type
_entity.pdbx_description
1 polymer ?
#
loop_
_entity_poly.entity_id
_entity_poly.type
_entity_poly.pdbx_seq_one_letter_code
_entity_poly.pdbx_strand_id
1 'polypeptide(L)'
;MTQARLPRQRSSETVSVSIGGYGGRVTLARADDGRVREVLLTAGGHGSTVGGLAEAVGSAISMGLVRGARLEDYRAALELLGLKDDMLN
;
A
#
# COMPACT_ATOMS: atom_id res chain seq x y z
N MET A 1 5.55 10.81 29.94
CA MET A 1 4.91 10.12 28.80
C MET A 1 6.01 9.80 27.81
N THR A 2 6.49 8.56 27.81
CA THR A 2 7.68 8.15 27.05
C THR A 2 7.34 8.14 25.56
N GLN A 3 7.96 9.03 24.79
CA GLN A 3 7.83 9.07 23.34
C GLN A 3 8.47 7.80 22.78
N ALA A 4 7.64 6.82 22.41
CA ALA A 4 8.11 5.62 21.75
C ALA A 4 8.82 6.05 20.45
N ARG A 5 10.14 5.87 20.40
CA ARG A 5 10.94 6.17 19.20
C ARG A 5 10.39 5.32 18.06
N LEU A 6 10.02 5.98 16.98
CA LEU A 6 9.72 5.29 15.73
C LEU A 6 10.98 4.51 15.31
N PRO A 7 10.90 3.21 15.07
CA PRO A 7 12.05 2.42 14.66
C PRO A 7 12.58 2.94 13.33
N ARG A 8 13.91 2.98 13.22
CA ARG A 8 14.64 3.59 12.09
C ARG A 8 14.50 2.78 10.79
N GLN A 9 14.06 1.53 10.88
CA GLN A 9 13.72 0.68 9.75
C GLN A 9 12.35 0.06 10.01
N ARG A 10 11.48 0.15 9.00
CA ARG A 10 10.24 -0.60 8.90
C ARG A 10 10.40 -1.59 7.76
N SER A 11 9.94 -2.82 7.93
CA SER A 11 9.92 -3.78 6.82
C SER A 11 8.95 -3.28 5.77
N SER A 12 9.46 -3.02 4.57
CA SER A 12 8.65 -2.67 3.42
C SER A 12 8.93 -3.63 2.28
N GLU A 13 7.89 -3.92 1.50
CA GLU A 13 7.98 -4.78 0.34
C GLU A 13 7.44 -4.01 -0.86
N THR A 14 8.19 -4.00 -1.96
CA THR A 14 7.76 -3.31 -3.18
C THR A 14 7.65 -4.28 -4.33
N VAL A 15 6.48 -4.29 -4.97
CA VAL A 15 6.17 -5.16 -6.10
C VAL A 15 5.77 -4.31 -7.29
N SER A 16 6.28 -4.67 -8.46
CA SER A 16 5.86 -4.07 -9.73
C SER A 16 4.51 -4.65 -10.13
N VAL A 17 3.58 -3.79 -10.48
CA VAL A 17 2.21 -4.15 -10.84
C VAL A 17 1.77 -3.47 -12.12
N SER A 18 0.62 -3.87 -12.66
CA SER A 18 -0.05 -3.19 -13.76
C SER A 18 -1.36 -2.61 -13.27
N ILE A 19 -1.52 -1.29 -13.31
CA ILE A 19 -2.72 -0.56 -12.91
C ILE A 19 -3.44 -0.13 -14.18
N GLY A 20 -4.56 -0.77 -14.53
CA GLY A 20 -5.33 -0.42 -15.72
C GLY A 20 -4.55 -0.53 -17.05
N GLY A 21 -3.61 -1.47 -17.14
CA GLY A 21 -2.75 -1.65 -18.32
C GLY A 21 -1.44 -0.85 -18.28
N TYR A 22 -1.20 -0.10 -17.20
CA TYR A 22 -0.05 0.75 -17.04
C TYR A 22 0.91 0.24 -15.97
N GLY A 23 2.21 0.25 -16.26
CA GLY A 23 3.22 -0.17 -15.30
C GLY A 23 3.18 0.70 -14.05
N GLY A 24 3.21 0.08 -12.87
CA GLY A 24 3.20 0.75 -11.59
C GLY A 24 3.95 -0.06 -10.54
N ARG A 25 3.97 0.45 -9.32
CA ARG A 25 4.57 -0.20 -8.15
C ARG A 25 3.65 -0.02 -6.95
N VAL A 26 3.56 -1.08 -6.15
CA VAL A 26 2.94 -1.02 -4.83
C VAL A 26 4.00 -1.26 -3.79
N THR A 27 4.07 -0.40 -2.78
CA THR A 27 4.90 -0.59 -1.59
C THR A 27 4.02 -0.81 -0.38
N LEU A 28 4.15 -1.96 0.27
CA LEU A 28 3.49 -2.27 1.54
C LEU A 28 4.49 -1.99 2.67
N ALA A 29 4.14 -1.10 3.60
CA ALA A 29 4.93 -0.86 4.79
C ALA A 29 4.27 -1.51 6.01
N ARG A 30 5.05 -2.33 6.73
CA ARG A 30 4.62 -3.02 7.95
C ARG A 30 5.07 -2.25 9.19
N ALA A 31 4.26 -2.26 10.24
CA ALA A 31 4.68 -1.81 11.57
C ALA A 31 5.42 -2.93 12.32
N ASP A 32 5.94 -2.61 13.52
CA ASP A 32 6.66 -3.56 14.39
C ASP A 32 5.84 -4.79 14.78
N ASP A 33 4.52 -4.69 14.75
CA ASP A 33 3.61 -5.81 15.00
C ASP A 33 3.47 -6.75 13.78
N GLY A 34 4.21 -6.49 12.70
CA GLY A 34 4.16 -7.24 11.45
C GLY A 34 2.95 -6.90 10.57
N ARG A 35 2.03 -6.06 11.04
CA ARG A 35 0.82 -5.70 10.30
C ARG A 35 1.13 -4.62 9.28
N VAL A 36 0.60 -4.78 8.07
CA VAL A 36 0.65 -3.73 7.04
C VAL A 36 -0.15 -2.53 7.52
N ARG A 37 0.48 -1.35 7.52
CA ARG A 37 -0.16 -0.09 7.96
C ARG A 37 -0.27 0.93 6.85
N GLU A 38 0.61 0.85 5.86
CA GLU A 38 0.63 1.81 4.77
C GLU A 38 0.80 1.06 3.45
N VAL A 39 0.07 1.53 2.45
CA VAL A 39 0.09 1.04 1.07
C VAL A 39 0.36 2.26 0.19
N LEU A 40 1.52 2.30 -0.43
CA LEU A 40 1.91 3.36 -1.36
C LEU A 40 1.77 2.82 -2.78
N LEU A 41 1.09 3.59 -3.62
CA LEU A 41 0.80 3.24 -5.00
C LEU A 41 1.40 4.29 -5.92
N THR A 42 2.16 3.84 -6.91
CA THR A 42 2.76 4.72 -7.92
C THR A 42 2.50 4.13 -9.29
N ALA A 43 1.87 4.90 -10.18
CA ALA A 43 1.75 4.55 -11.59
C ALA A 43 2.90 5.21 -12.39
N GLY A 44 3.67 4.40 -13.11
CA GLY A 44 4.76 4.86 -13.97
C GLY A 44 4.25 5.21 -15.38
N GLY A 45 4.86 6.23 -15.99
CA GLY A 45 4.67 6.54 -17.41
C GLY A 45 3.33 7.20 -17.81
N HIS A 46 2.47 7.57 -16.86
CA HIS A 46 1.17 8.16 -17.15
C HIS A 46 1.02 9.55 -16.54
N GLY A 47 0.24 10.40 -17.20
CA GLY A 47 -0.02 11.77 -16.77
C GLY A 47 -0.63 11.87 -15.37
N SER A 48 -0.64 13.09 -14.83
CA SER A 48 -1.00 13.42 -13.44
C SER A 48 -2.34 12.85 -12.94
N THR A 49 -3.27 12.51 -13.83
CA THR A 49 -4.57 11.92 -13.47
C THR A 49 -4.46 10.48 -12.95
N VAL A 50 -3.76 9.59 -13.66
CA VAL A 50 -3.64 8.17 -13.26
C VAL A 50 -2.68 8.03 -12.08
N GLY A 51 -1.58 8.79 -12.10
CA GLY A 51 -0.67 8.89 -10.96
C GLY A 51 -1.38 9.38 -9.71
N GLY A 52 -2.11 10.50 -9.81
CA GLY A 52 -2.84 11.07 -8.68
C GLY A 52 -3.96 10.17 -8.15
N LEU A 53 -4.68 9.45 -9.03
CA LEU A 53 -5.68 8.47 -8.59
C LEU A 53 -5.03 7.31 -7.84
N ALA A 54 -3.92 6.77 -8.34
CA ALA A 54 -3.18 5.70 -7.67
C ALA A 54 -2.71 6.14 -6.27
N GLU A 55 -2.11 7.33 -6.16
CA GLU A 55 -1.67 7.90 -4.89
C GLU A 55 -2.85 8.13 -3.93
N ALA A 56 -3.98 8.64 -4.42
CA ALA A 56 -5.17 8.85 -3.62
C ALA A 56 -5.74 7.53 -3.06
N VAL A 57 -5.79 6.48 -3.89
CA VAL A 57 -6.24 5.14 -3.48
C VAL A 57 -5.29 4.57 -2.41
N GLY A 58 -3.98 4.68 -2.59
CA GLY A 58 -3.00 4.17 -1.62
C GLY A 58 -3.11 4.88 -0.27
N SER A 59 -3.27 6.20 -0.31
CA SER A 59 -3.49 7.02 0.89
C SER A 59 -4.81 6.65 1.60
N ALA A 60 -5.89 6.44 0.86
CA ALA A 60 -7.18 6.04 1.42
C ALA A 60 -7.11 4.68 2.15
N ILE A 61 -6.45 3.68 1.54
CA ILE A 61 -6.23 2.36 2.14
C ILE A 61 -5.38 2.50 3.41
N SER A 62 -4.27 3.23 3.33
CA SER A 62 -3.37 3.49 4.47
C SER A 62 -4.12 4.11 5.64
N MET A 63 -4.98 5.09 5.38
CA MET A 63 -5.82 5.73 6.39
C MET A 63 -6.80 4.77 7.07
N GLY A 64 -7.30 3.77 6.35
CA GLY A 64 -8.15 2.72 6.90
C GLY A 64 -7.37 1.74 7.79
N LEU A 65 -6.21 1.29 7.32
CA LEU A 65 -5.32 0.40 8.08
C LEU A 65 -4.83 1.04 9.40
N VAL A 66 -4.58 2.35 9.39
CA VAL A 66 -4.24 3.09 10.61
C VAL A 66 -5.40 3.11 11.60
N ARG A 67 -6.65 3.14 11.11
CA ARG A 67 -7.88 3.16 11.92
C ARG A 67 -8.38 1.78 12.37
N GLY A 68 -7.66 0.71 12.01
CA GLY A 68 -7.97 -0.65 12.47
C GLY A 68 -8.67 -1.53 11.44
N ALA A 69 -8.88 -1.05 10.20
CA ALA A 69 -9.25 -1.91 9.09
C ALA A 69 -8.14 -2.95 8.84
N ARG A 70 -8.52 -4.12 8.35
CA ARG A 70 -7.60 -5.20 8.02
C ARG A 70 -7.29 -5.15 6.53
N LEU A 71 -6.12 -5.64 6.15
CA LEU A 71 -5.69 -5.64 4.75
C LEU A 71 -6.63 -6.48 3.86
N GLU A 72 -7.17 -7.56 4.42
CA GLU A 72 -8.22 -8.39 3.83
C GLU A 72 -9.49 -7.62 3.43
N ASP A 73 -9.84 -6.54 4.14
CA ASP A 73 -11.00 -5.71 3.81
C ASP A 73 -10.80 -4.96 2.47
N TYR A 74 -9.54 -4.82 2.06
CA TYR A 74 -9.14 -4.18 0.80
C TYR A 74 -8.74 -5.18 -0.30
N ARG A 75 -8.97 -6.49 -0.10
CA ARG A 75 -8.58 -7.55 -1.04
C ARG A 75 -8.97 -7.23 -2.48
N ALA A 76 -10.23 -6.90 -2.72
CA ALA A 76 -10.73 -6.60 -4.06
C ALA A 76 -10.00 -5.40 -4.71
N ALA A 77 -9.66 -4.38 -3.92
CA ALA A 77 -8.89 -3.24 -4.40
C ALA A 77 -7.43 -3.62 -4.70
N LEU A 78 -6.83 -4.47 -3.88
CA LEU A 78 -5.45 -4.94 -4.05
C LEU A 78 -5.31 -5.91 -5.24
N GLU A 79 -6.29 -6.78 -5.46
CA GLU A 79 -6.37 -7.67 -6.62
C GLU A 79 -6.52 -6.89 -7.93
N LEU A 80 -7.36 -5.85 -7.95
CA LEU A 80 -7.47 -4.94 -9.10
C LEU A 80 -6.13 -4.29 -9.46
N LEU A 81 -5.26 -4.11 -8.46
CA LEU A 81 -3.93 -3.55 -8.61
C LEU A 81 -2.87 -4.62 -8.88
N GLY A 82 -3.25 -5.88 -9.12
CA GLY A 82 -2.33 -6.95 -9.49
C GLY A 82 -1.48 -7.50 -8.33
N LEU A 83 -1.84 -7.22 -7.08
CA LEU A 83 -1.23 -7.87 -5.93
C LEU A 83 -1.75 -9.31 -5.82
N LYS A 84 -0.84 -10.26 -5.64
CA LYS A 84 -1.18 -11.67 -5.44
C LYS A 84 -1.51 -11.97 -3.98
N ASP A 85 -2.34 -12.98 -3.76
CA ASP A 85 -2.84 -13.42 -2.45
C ASP A 85 -1.71 -13.74 -1.44
N ASP A 86 -0.59 -14.28 -1.91
CA ASP A 86 0.60 -14.63 -1.10
C ASP A 86 1.14 -13.47 -0.24
N MET A 87 0.84 -12.24 -0.64
CA MET A 87 1.28 -11.02 0.04
C MET A 87 0.37 -10.56 1.19
N LEU A 88 -0.83 -11.13 1.28
CA LEU A 88 -1.91 -10.72 2.18
C LEU A 88 -2.00 -11.58 3.45
N ASN A 89 -1.10 -12.55 3.60
CA ASN A 89 -1.07 -13.50 4.72
C ASN A 89 -0.05 -13.12 5.80
#